data_AF-A0A8R1DFH5-F1
#
_entry.id   AF-A0A8R1DFH5-F1
#
_cell.length_a   1.000
_cell.length_b   1.000
_cell.length_c   1.000
_cell.angle_alpha   90.00
_cell.angle_beta   90.00
_cell.angle_gamma   90.00
#
_symmetry.space_group_name_H-M   'P 1'
#
loop_
_entity.id
_entity.type
_entity.pdbx_description
1 polymer ?
#
loop_
_entity_poly.entity_id
_entity_poly.type
_entity_poly.pdbx_seq_one_letter_code
_entity_poly.pdbx_strand_id
1 'polypeptide(L)'
;MLSTLSKTSRLSQARSFCLTSQAAAAKDAKSKAPVESDSFVMNLFRGKAVSEQVFPYPLKLDEERKEMLRMFSVPLVKMLQEINDPTKNDETSEIPREVLEKFAELGTFGVLVPPELEGSGFNNCQMARTAEIMGAHDIGFGIVMGAHQSIGYKGILLEGTEAQKKKYIPDLAAGRKFAAFALTEPTVGSDASAVKTRAELSADGKHYILNGGKIWISNGGFADVFTVFAKTPVKQADGSTKDKMSAFIVERAFGGITSGPQEKKMGIKGSNTTEVHFDNVKVPVENILAKEGDGFKVAMNILNNGRFSIPAVCTGTMKHCIQKTVEHITTRVQFGKKLEEFGNVQEKLIDMTSRLYATESVTYLLASNMDRGIKEYQLEAAIGKIIASENAFHVCDEAIQLHGGMGYMRQTGLERVLRDVRILRIFEGANDVLRLFISLTGAQYAGKHLTAQASGIGGIIGLAVQRVTGAKTGSNFEAVVDSSLQESAQSLDKQIGLFGQTVQGLLMKHKKGIIDRQYELIRVANAAISIHSSIAVLSRASYAIKNKSASADFERKIASFYVDGAMRNANKNLVEASNEAENAKLVATIDSLSRQICGNGGLPLQHPIDL
;
A
#
# COMPACT_ATOMS: atom_id res chain seq x y z
N MET A 1 -10.63 -18.21 39.27
CA MET A 1 -9.34 -18.52 38.60
C MET A 1 -9.28 -17.97 37.15
N LEU A 2 -9.81 -16.78 36.87
CA LEU A 2 -9.79 -16.15 35.54
C LEU A 2 -9.46 -14.66 35.66
N SER A 3 -8.30 -14.31 36.23
CA SER A 3 -7.90 -12.90 36.39
C SER A 3 -6.41 -12.59 36.14
N THR A 4 -5.65 -13.49 35.50
CA THR A 4 -4.19 -13.31 35.33
C THR A 4 -3.65 -13.44 33.90
N LEU A 5 -4.49 -13.52 32.86
CA LEU A 5 -4.04 -13.73 31.47
C LEU A 5 -4.22 -12.53 30.50
N SER A 6 -4.41 -11.29 30.97
CA SER A 6 -4.77 -10.18 30.07
C SER A 6 -3.68 -9.13 29.78
N LYS A 7 -2.47 -9.22 30.33
CA LYS A 7 -1.43 -8.19 30.10
C LYS A 7 -0.40 -8.53 29.03
N THR A 8 -0.21 -9.80 28.68
CA THR A 8 0.86 -10.24 27.76
C THR A 8 0.43 -10.42 26.30
N SER A 9 -0.86 -10.53 25.98
CA SER A 9 -1.31 -10.88 24.61
C SER A 9 -1.41 -9.69 23.63
N ARG A 10 -1.62 -8.46 24.09
CA ARG A 10 -1.71 -7.27 23.21
C ARG A 10 -0.34 -6.70 22.82
N LEU A 11 0.68 -6.96 23.65
CA LEU A 11 2.06 -6.48 23.45
C LEU A 11 2.85 -7.29 22.40
N SER A 12 2.36 -8.46 21.97
CA SER A 12 3.03 -9.29 20.95
C SER A 12 2.70 -8.87 19.51
N GLN A 13 1.54 -8.23 19.28
CA GLN A 13 1.01 -7.98 17.94
C GLN A 13 1.76 -6.86 17.18
N ALA A 14 2.13 -5.76 17.86
CA ALA A 14 2.97 -4.70 17.25
C ALA A 14 4.46 -5.12 17.15
N ARG A 15 4.91 -6.00 18.06
CA ARG A 15 6.27 -6.56 18.06
C ARG A 15 6.52 -7.46 16.85
N SER A 16 5.54 -8.26 16.44
CA SER A 16 5.65 -9.24 15.33
C SER A 16 5.94 -8.58 13.97
N PHE A 17 5.30 -7.43 13.68
CA PHE A 17 5.42 -6.74 12.39
C PHE A 17 6.80 -6.12 12.15
N CYS A 18 7.49 -5.65 13.20
CA CYS A 18 8.81 -5.01 13.10
C CYS A 18 10.00 -5.92 13.48
N LEU A 19 9.79 -6.99 14.26
CA LEU A 19 10.88 -7.87 14.68
C LEU A 19 11.23 -8.95 13.64
N THR A 20 10.38 -9.22 12.66
CA THR A 20 10.58 -10.34 11.72
C THR A 20 11.36 -9.97 10.46
N SER A 21 11.56 -8.67 10.18
CA SER A 21 12.64 -8.22 9.26
C SER A 21 14.05 -8.55 9.79
N GLN A 22 14.17 -8.93 11.07
CA GLN A 22 15.44 -9.12 11.75
C GLN A 22 16.00 -10.56 11.72
N ALA A 23 15.23 -11.58 11.34
CA ALA A 23 15.73 -12.96 11.45
C ALA A 23 16.82 -13.33 10.41
N ALA A 24 16.94 -12.59 9.31
CA ALA A 24 17.95 -12.85 8.27
C ALA A 24 19.24 -12.01 8.42
N ALA A 25 19.27 -11.00 9.29
CA ALA A 25 20.39 -10.04 9.37
C ALA A 25 21.12 -10.02 10.73
N ALA A 26 20.69 -10.83 11.71
CA ALA A 26 21.21 -10.77 13.08
C ALA A 26 22.36 -11.77 13.39
N LYS A 27 23.05 -12.28 12.36
CA LYS A 27 24.34 -12.98 12.52
C LYS A 27 25.44 -12.17 11.85
N ASP A 28 25.84 -11.06 12.47
CA ASP A 28 27.17 -10.44 12.35
C ASP A 28 27.22 -9.17 13.19
N ALA A 29 27.19 -9.32 14.52
CA ALA A 29 27.48 -8.23 15.45
C ALA A 29 28.99 -8.07 15.63
N LYS A 30 29.67 -7.56 14.59
CA LYS A 30 30.92 -6.80 14.74
C LYS A 30 30.68 -5.43 14.13
N SER A 31 30.80 -4.39 14.95
CA SER A 31 30.89 -2.95 14.63
C SER A 31 31.10 -2.64 13.14
N LYS A 32 30.02 -2.52 12.38
CA LYS A 32 30.02 -1.90 11.04
C LYS A 32 29.18 -0.63 11.13
N ALA A 33 29.66 0.44 10.49
CA ALA A 33 28.89 1.67 10.34
C ALA A 33 27.49 1.33 9.79
N PRO A 34 26.43 2.00 10.26
CA PRO A 34 25.08 1.76 9.75
C PRO A 34 25.04 2.02 8.24
N VAL A 35 24.47 1.08 7.49
CA VAL A 35 24.37 1.14 6.03
C VAL A 35 23.53 2.36 5.64
N GLU A 36 24.09 3.23 4.80
CA GLU A 36 23.36 4.36 4.23
C GLU A 36 22.32 3.85 3.22
N SER A 37 21.15 4.51 3.22
CA SER A 37 20.03 4.20 2.35
C SER A 37 19.90 5.30 1.31
N ASP A 38 19.49 4.95 0.09
CA ASP A 38 19.14 5.92 -0.95
C ASP A 38 17.65 6.32 -0.88
N SER A 39 16.85 5.66 -0.04
CA SER A 39 15.41 5.97 0.11
C SER A 39 15.22 7.35 0.71
N PHE A 40 14.41 8.18 0.06
CA PHE A 40 14.03 9.49 0.58
C PHE A 40 13.32 9.33 1.93
N VAL A 41 12.38 8.39 2.03
CA VAL A 41 11.58 8.25 3.26
C VAL A 41 12.44 7.72 4.40
N MET A 42 13.35 6.77 4.17
CA MET A 42 14.29 6.32 5.21
C MET A 42 15.12 7.50 5.75
N ASN A 43 15.63 8.35 4.87
CA ASN A 43 16.43 9.51 5.24
C ASN A 43 15.62 10.66 5.85
N LEU A 44 14.33 10.78 5.52
CA LEU A 44 13.42 11.71 6.17
C LEU A 44 13.39 11.49 7.70
N PHE A 45 13.42 10.23 8.17
CA PHE A 45 13.51 9.93 9.60
C PHE A 45 14.81 10.36 10.27
N ARG A 46 15.84 10.72 9.48
CA ARG A 46 17.08 11.34 9.96
C ARG A 46 17.08 12.86 9.79
N GLY A 47 15.98 13.44 9.31
CA GLY A 47 15.90 14.86 8.94
C GLY A 47 16.73 15.21 7.71
N LYS A 48 17.02 14.24 6.82
CA LYS A 48 17.83 14.44 5.61
C LYS A 48 16.97 14.44 4.35
N ALA A 49 17.28 15.33 3.41
CA ALA A 49 16.59 15.48 2.14
C ALA A 49 17.40 14.83 0.99
N VAL A 50 17.34 13.51 0.87
CA VAL A 50 18.03 12.71 -0.17
C VAL A 50 17.17 12.64 -1.43
N SER A 51 17.55 13.32 -2.50
CA SER A 51 16.66 13.63 -3.64
C SER A 51 16.88 12.76 -4.88
N GLU A 52 17.88 11.87 -4.90
CA GLU A 52 18.36 11.12 -6.06
C GLU A 52 17.33 10.10 -6.62
N GLN A 53 16.46 9.60 -5.74
CA GLN A 53 15.34 8.75 -6.13
C GLN A 53 14.11 9.55 -6.56
N VAL A 54 14.10 10.87 -6.37
CA VAL A 54 12.94 11.73 -6.60
C VAL A 54 13.14 12.71 -7.75
N PHE A 55 14.35 13.26 -7.93
CA PHE A 55 14.68 14.27 -8.91
C PHE A 55 15.79 13.82 -9.89
N PRO A 56 15.71 14.22 -11.17
CA PRO A 56 14.50 14.75 -11.83
C PRO A 56 13.37 13.71 -11.80
N TYR A 57 12.11 14.15 -11.95
CA TYR A 57 10.97 13.22 -11.92
C TYR A 57 11.19 12.07 -12.91
N PRO A 58 11.28 10.83 -12.43
CA PRO A 58 11.83 9.77 -13.24
C PRO A 58 10.70 9.20 -14.10
N LEU A 59 10.48 9.71 -15.30
CA LEU A 59 9.63 9.05 -16.29
C LEU A 59 10.54 8.48 -17.37
N LYS A 60 10.82 7.17 -17.28
CA LYS A 60 11.64 6.46 -18.27
C LYS A 60 10.76 5.54 -19.11
N LEU A 61 9.97 6.16 -19.98
CA LEU A 61 9.27 5.48 -21.06
C LEU A 61 9.88 5.98 -22.37
N ASP A 62 10.66 5.15 -23.04
CA ASP A 62 11.08 5.41 -24.41
C ASP A 62 9.88 5.28 -25.37
N GLU A 63 10.06 5.69 -26.63
CA GLU A 63 8.98 5.68 -27.62
C GLU A 63 8.45 4.27 -27.92
N GLU A 64 9.30 3.24 -27.85
CA GLU A 64 8.89 1.84 -28.02
C GLU A 64 7.93 1.41 -26.90
N ARG A 65 8.26 1.72 -25.64
CA ARG A 65 7.42 1.44 -24.48
C ARG A 65 6.11 2.21 -24.53
N LYS A 66 6.14 3.47 -25.00
CA LYS A 66 4.92 4.28 -25.19
C LYS A 66 4.01 3.69 -26.27
N GLU A 67 4.57 3.27 -27.40
CA GLU A 67 3.80 2.69 -28.49
C GLU A 67 3.18 1.34 -28.09
N MET A 68 3.97 0.46 -27.47
CA MET A 68 3.50 -0.80 -26.91
C MET A 68 2.33 -0.57 -25.93
N LEU A 69 2.44 0.43 -25.06
CA LEU A 69 1.38 0.80 -24.13
C LEU A 69 0.13 1.33 -24.86
N ARG A 70 0.29 2.14 -25.92
CA ARG A 70 -0.82 2.66 -26.72
C ARG A 70 -1.56 1.52 -27.43
N MET A 71 -0.83 0.62 -28.07
CA MET A 71 -1.37 -0.56 -28.79
C MET A 71 -2.17 -1.48 -27.86
N PHE A 72 -1.82 -1.54 -26.57
CA PHE A 72 -2.55 -2.32 -25.58
C PHE A 72 -3.71 -1.54 -24.93
N SER A 73 -3.49 -0.27 -24.58
CA SER A 73 -4.46 0.54 -23.84
C SER A 73 -5.71 0.85 -24.65
N VAL A 74 -5.58 1.09 -25.96
CA VAL A 74 -6.72 1.42 -26.82
C VAL A 74 -7.70 0.24 -26.93
N PRO A 75 -7.27 -0.99 -27.28
CA PRO A 75 -8.14 -2.16 -27.21
C PRO A 75 -8.68 -2.44 -25.80
N LEU A 76 -7.86 -2.29 -24.75
CA LEU A 76 -8.30 -2.51 -23.37
C LEU A 76 -9.50 -1.61 -23.00
N VAL A 77 -9.40 -0.31 -23.26
CA VAL A 77 -10.50 0.64 -22.99
C VAL A 77 -11.74 0.27 -23.80
N LYS A 78 -11.57 -0.05 -25.09
CA LYS A 78 -12.68 -0.48 -25.94
C LYS A 78 -13.38 -1.73 -25.40
N MET A 79 -12.61 -2.75 -25.01
CA MET A 79 -13.16 -3.98 -24.42
C MET A 79 -13.86 -3.72 -23.08
N LEU A 80 -13.33 -2.84 -22.24
CA LEU A 80 -13.99 -2.45 -20.99
C LEU A 80 -15.31 -1.69 -21.21
N GLN A 81 -15.48 -1.03 -22.35
CA GLN A 81 -16.71 -0.32 -22.72
C GLN A 81 -17.73 -1.21 -23.42
N GLU A 82 -17.28 -2.16 -24.24
CA GLU A 82 -18.15 -2.97 -25.10
C GLU A 82 -18.45 -4.37 -24.55
N ILE A 83 -17.55 -4.95 -23.74
CA ILE A 83 -17.62 -6.34 -23.27
C ILE A 83 -17.89 -6.41 -21.76
N ASN A 84 -17.26 -5.53 -20.97
CA ASN A 84 -17.45 -5.51 -19.52
C ASN A 84 -18.65 -4.62 -19.13
N ASP A 85 -19.49 -5.11 -18.22
CA ASP A 85 -20.56 -4.30 -17.61
C ASP A 85 -20.36 -4.28 -16.09
N PRO A 86 -19.80 -3.19 -15.54
CA PRO A 86 -19.44 -3.14 -14.15
C PRO A 86 -20.66 -2.98 -13.21
N THR A 87 -21.83 -2.59 -13.74
CA THR A 87 -23.09 -2.58 -12.99
C THR A 87 -23.64 -3.99 -12.89
N LYS A 88 -23.71 -4.70 -14.02
CA LYS A 88 -24.12 -6.11 -14.05
C LYS A 88 -23.24 -6.97 -13.15
N ASN A 89 -21.92 -6.80 -13.22
CA ASN A 89 -20.97 -7.51 -12.36
C ASN A 89 -21.23 -7.27 -10.86
N ASP A 90 -21.66 -6.06 -10.46
CA ASP A 90 -22.04 -5.78 -9.07
C ASP A 90 -23.37 -6.46 -8.68
N GLU A 91 -24.35 -6.42 -9.57
CA GLU A 91 -25.68 -7.00 -9.36
C GLU A 91 -25.64 -8.53 -9.26
N THR A 92 -24.89 -9.18 -10.15
CA THR A 92 -24.72 -10.64 -10.16
C THR A 92 -23.65 -11.12 -9.19
N SER A 93 -22.83 -10.19 -8.66
CA SER A 93 -21.66 -10.52 -7.85
C SER A 93 -20.68 -11.48 -8.56
N GLU A 94 -20.55 -11.39 -9.87
CA GLU A 94 -19.67 -12.27 -10.65
C GLU A 94 -19.18 -11.54 -11.90
N ILE A 95 -17.93 -11.78 -12.29
CA ILE A 95 -17.44 -11.49 -13.63
C ILE A 95 -17.43 -12.82 -14.39
N PRO A 96 -18.23 -12.97 -15.47
CA PRO A 96 -18.30 -14.23 -16.20
C PRO A 96 -16.93 -14.69 -16.69
N ARG A 97 -16.66 -15.99 -16.61
CA ARG A 97 -15.39 -16.59 -17.08
C ARG A 97 -15.08 -16.23 -18.54
N GLU A 98 -16.10 -16.21 -19.40
CA GLU A 98 -15.98 -15.79 -20.81
C GLU A 98 -15.47 -14.36 -20.98
N VAL A 99 -15.76 -13.46 -20.03
CA VAL A 99 -15.23 -12.08 -20.04
C VAL A 99 -13.76 -12.13 -19.63
N LEU A 100 -13.40 -12.89 -18.60
CA LEU A 100 -11.99 -13.04 -18.20
C LEU A 100 -11.15 -13.62 -19.35
N GLU A 101 -11.65 -14.64 -20.05
CA GLU A 101 -10.96 -15.29 -21.18
C GLU A 101 -10.72 -14.31 -22.34
N LYS A 102 -11.70 -13.49 -22.72
CA LYS A 102 -11.52 -12.44 -23.74
C LYS A 102 -10.43 -11.44 -23.36
N PHE A 103 -10.36 -11.05 -22.10
CA PHE A 103 -9.32 -10.13 -21.63
C PHE A 103 -7.95 -10.82 -21.54
N ALA A 104 -7.92 -12.12 -21.29
CA ALA A 104 -6.71 -12.93 -21.35
C ALA A 104 -6.08 -12.97 -22.76
N GLU A 105 -6.89 -12.99 -23.82
CA GLU A 105 -6.41 -12.90 -25.21
C GLU A 105 -5.65 -11.60 -25.50
N LEU A 106 -5.99 -10.50 -24.81
CA LEU A 106 -5.27 -9.22 -24.91
C LEU A 106 -3.95 -9.23 -24.11
N GLY A 107 -3.76 -10.20 -23.20
CA GLY A 107 -2.58 -10.33 -22.33
C GLY A 107 -2.72 -9.67 -20.97
N THR A 108 -3.94 -9.32 -20.53
CA THR A 108 -4.14 -8.52 -19.31
C THR A 108 -3.77 -9.26 -18.01
N PHE A 109 -3.64 -10.58 -18.04
CA PHE A 109 -3.28 -11.38 -16.85
C PHE A 109 -1.77 -11.59 -16.69
N GLY A 110 -0.98 -11.24 -17.70
CA GLY A 110 0.47 -11.44 -17.74
C GLY A 110 1.25 -10.15 -17.99
N VAL A 111 0.77 -8.99 -17.52
CA VAL A 111 1.28 -7.68 -17.94
C VAL A 111 2.77 -7.54 -17.69
N LEU A 112 3.23 -7.81 -16.47
CA LEU A 112 4.66 -7.72 -16.08
C LEU A 112 5.48 -8.97 -16.44
N VAL A 113 4.85 -10.02 -16.98
CA VAL A 113 5.54 -11.26 -17.31
C VAL A 113 6.27 -11.05 -18.64
N PRO A 114 7.54 -11.47 -18.77
CA PRO A 114 8.28 -11.25 -19.99
C PRO A 114 7.78 -12.16 -21.14
N PRO A 115 7.97 -11.78 -22.42
CA PRO A 115 7.41 -12.50 -23.56
C PRO A 115 7.87 -13.97 -23.67
N GLU A 116 9.10 -14.28 -23.26
CA GLU A 116 9.63 -15.65 -23.22
C GLU A 116 8.89 -16.59 -22.24
N LEU A 117 8.06 -16.03 -21.36
CA LEU A 117 7.15 -16.74 -20.47
C LEU A 117 5.68 -16.44 -20.82
N GLU A 118 5.40 -16.10 -22.09
CA GLU A 118 4.06 -15.81 -22.64
C GLU A 118 3.34 -14.60 -22.00
N GLY A 119 4.09 -13.63 -21.46
CA GLY A 119 3.53 -12.39 -20.94
C GLY A 119 3.61 -11.20 -21.90
N SER A 120 3.07 -10.05 -21.47
CA SER A 120 3.06 -8.81 -22.28
C SER A 120 4.39 -8.05 -22.28
N GLY A 121 5.31 -8.37 -21.35
CA GLY A 121 6.63 -7.76 -21.28
C GLY A 121 6.65 -6.31 -20.79
N PHE A 122 5.62 -5.85 -20.09
CA PHE A 122 5.52 -4.46 -19.63
C PHE A 122 6.42 -4.21 -18.42
N ASN A 123 6.81 -2.95 -18.25
CA ASN A 123 7.45 -2.47 -17.02
C ASN A 123 6.39 -1.99 -16.00
N ASN A 124 6.83 -1.60 -14.80
CA ASN A 124 5.94 -1.17 -13.71
C ASN A 124 5.19 0.12 -14.07
N CYS A 125 5.79 1.06 -14.80
CA CYS A 125 5.06 2.24 -15.28
C CYS A 125 3.91 1.89 -16.24
N GLN A 126 4.15 0.99 -17.20
CA GLN A 126 3.12 0.51 -18.13
C GLN A 126 2.03 -0.31 -17.39
N MET A 127 2.42 -1.09 -16.37
CA MET A 127 1.48 -1.77 -15.48
C MET A 127 0.65 -0.78 -14.65
N ALA A 128 1.25 0.28 -14.12
CA ALA A 128 0.54 1.34 -13.42
C ALA A 128 -0.51 1.98 -14.34
N ARG A 129 -0.16 2.28 -15.59
CA ARG A 129 -1.14 2.80 -16.56
C ARG A 129 -2.28 1.83 -16.83
N THR A 130 -1.98 0.53 -16.95
CA THR A 130 -2.98 -0.53 -17.13
C THR A 130 -3.93 -0.59 -15.93
N ALA A 131 -3.40 -0.56 -14.71
CA ALA A 131 -4.18 -0.57 -13.47
C ALA A 131 -5.03 0.70 -13.30
N GLU A 132 -4.57 1.86 -13.76
CA GLU A 132 -5.40 3.07 -13.81
C GLU A 132 -6.60 2.92 -14.75
N ILE A 133 -6.42 2.33 -15.93
CA ILE A 133 -7.52 2.10 -16.87
C ILE A 133 -8.57 1.19 -16.22
N MET A 134 -8.14 0.11 -15.56
CA MET A 134 -9.03 -0.78 -14.80
C MET A 134 -9.76 -0.03 -13.69
N GLY A 135 -9.04 0.76 -12.87
CA GLY A 135 -9.63 1.51 -11.76
C GLY A 135 -10.65 2.58 -12.21
N ALA A 136 -10.50 3.13 -13.42
CA ALA A 136 -11.45 4.09 -13.98
C ALA A 136 -12.75 3.44 -14.50
N HIS A 137 -12.81 2.11 -14.62
CA HIS A 137 -13.92 1.39 -15.26
C HIS A 137 -14.57 0.36 -14.32
N ASP A 138 -13.78 -0.53 -13.72
CA ASP A 138 -14.26 -1.58 -12.84
C ASP A 138 -13.19 -1.99 -11.81
N ILE A 139 -13.32 -1.50 -10.58
CA ILE A 139 -12.41 -1.85 -9.48
C ILE A 139 -12.53 -3.35 -9.17
N GLY A 140 -13.74 -3.93 -9.21
CA GLY A 140 -13.95 -5.36 -8.95
C GLY A 140 -13.18 -6.25 -9.92
N PHE A 141 -13.21 -5.92 -11.21
CA PHE A 141 -12.39 -6.60 -12.22
C PHE A 141 -10.90 -6.32 -12.01
N GLY A 142 -10.53 -5.08 -11.70
CA GLY A 142 -9.17 -4.73 -11.28
C GLY A 142 -8.65 -5.60 -10.13
N ILE A 143 -9.50 -5.94 -9.14
CA ILE A 143 -9.14 -6.85 -8.04
C ILE A 143 -8.96 -8.29 -8.51
N VAL A 144 -9.79 -8.81 -9.42
CA VAL A 144 -9.58 -10.17 -9.98
C VAL A 144 -8.20 -10.28 -10.65
N MET A 145 -7.88 -9.30 -11.50
CA MET A 145 -6.58 -9.23 -12.18
C MET A 145 -5.42 -9.03 -11.20
N GLY A 146 -5.56 -8.12 -10.24
CA GLY A 146 -4.55 -7.83 -9.22
C GLY A 146 -4.29 -9.01 -8.29
N ALA A 147 -5.35 -9.66 -7.80
CA ALA A 147 -5.24 -10.87 -6.97
C ALA A 147 -4.51 -12.00 -7.71
N HIS A 148 -4.71 -12.12 -9.02
CA HIS A 148 -4.01 -13.08 -9.86
C HIS A 148 -2.52 -12.73 -10.03
N GLN A 149 -2.19 -11.53 -10.52
CA GLN A 149 -0.81 -11.21 -10.98
C GLN A 149 0.01 -10.36 -10.00
N SER A 150 -0.62 -9.44 -9.27
CA SER A 150 0.10 -8.57 -8.33
C SER A 150 0.54 -9.33 -7.10
N ILE A 151 -0.23 -10.35 -6.68
CA ILE A 151 0.07 -11.18 -5.49
C ILE A 151 -0.03 -12.70 -5.73
N GLY A 152 -1.00 -13.18 -6.51
CA GLY A 152 -1.33 -14.61 -6.62
C GLY A 152 -0.18 -15.47 -7.12
N TYR A 153 0.33 -15.18 -8.31
CA TYR A 153 1.52 -15.85 -8.85
C TYR A 153 2.81 -15.04 -8.68
N LYS A 154 2.73 -13.81 -8.13
CA LYS A 154 3.88 -12.91 -8.00
C LYS A 154 5.06 -13.56 -7.27
N GLY A 155 4.77 -14.39 -6.27
CA GLY A 155 5.78 -15.16 -5.56
C GLY A 155 6.63 -16.04 -6.49
N ILE A 156 6.00 -16.72 -7.44
CA ILE A 156 6.67 -17.57 -8.43
C ILE A 156 7.59 -16.72 -9.32
N LEU A 157 7.13 -15.53 -9.73
CA LEU A 157 7.92 -14.63 -10.58
C LEU A 157 9.16 -14.08 -9.85
N LEU A 158 9.01 -13.72 -8.58
CA LEU A 158 10.09 -13.09 -7.78
C LEU A 158 11.07 -14.10 -7.19
N GLU A 159 10.55 -15.20 -6.65
CA GLU A 159 11.30 -16.11 -5.77
C GLU A 159 11.31 -17.57 -6.30
N GLY A 160 10.63 -17.83 -7.41
CA GLY A 160 10.55 -19.16 -7.99
C GLY A 160 11.85 -19.59 -8.66
N THR A 161 12.11 -20.89 -8.64
CA THR A 161 13.19 -21.49 -9.44
C THR A 161 12.85 -21.43 -10.93
N GLU A 162 13.84 -21.59 -11.80
CA GLU A 162 13.61 -21.61 -13.25
C GLU A 162 12.65 -22.74 -13.67
N ALA A 163 12.68 -23.90 -12.98
CA ALA A 163 11.75 -24.99 -13.21
C ALA A 163 10.31 -24.61 -12.82
N GLN A 164 10.13 -23.95 -11.67
CA GLN A 164 8.81 -23.45 -11.24
C GLN A 164 8.28 -22.39 -12.20
N LYS A 165 9.12 -21.42 -12.60
CA LYS A 165 8.71 -20.37 -13.56
C LYS A 165 8.25 -20.97 -14.88
N LYS A 166 9.05 -21.85 -15.48
CA LYS A 166 8.70 -22.53 -16.74
C LYS A 166 7.44 -23.38 -16.63
N LYS A 167 7.21 -24.02 -15.48
CA LYS A 167 6.02 -24.85 -15.26
C LYS A 167 4.73 -24.03 -15.12
N TYR A 168 4.76 -22.93 -14.37
CA TYR A 168 3.53 -22.24 -13.96
C TYR A 168 3.26 -20.94 -14.70
N ILE A 169 4.28 -20.13 -14.96
CA ILE A 169 4.08 -18.75 -15.42
C ILE A 169 3.39 -18.66 -16.80
N PRO A 170 3.72 -19.49 -17.81
CA PRO A 170 3.07 -19.36 -19.13
C PRO A 170 1.53 -19.47 -19.09
N ASP A 171 1.01 -20.50 -18.42
CA ASP A 171 -0.45 -20.69 -18.28
C ASP A 171 -1.13 -19.57 -17.48
N LEU A 172 -0.43 -19.04 -16.47
CA LEU A 172 -0.93 -17.96 -15.62
C LEU A 172 -0.92 -16.64 -16.38
N ALA A 173 0.18 -16.30 -17.04
CA ALA A 173 0.33 -15.06 -17.82
C ALA A 173 -0.68 -14.98 -18.97
N ALA A 174 -0.91 -16.09 -19.66
CA ALA A 174 -1.89 -16.19 -20.73
C ALA A 174 -3.34 -16.33 -20.24
N GLY A 175 -3.60 -16.35 -18.93
CA GLY A 175 -4.94 -16.48 -18.35
C GLY A 175 -5.64 -17.82 -18.63
N ARG A 176 -4.89 -18.87 -19.01
CA ARG A 176 -5.43 -20.24 -19.15
C ARG A 176 -5.72 -20.89 -17.79
N LYS A 177 -4.96 -20.48 -16.78
CA LYS A 177 -5.16 -20.81 -15.37
C LYS A 177 -5.18 -19.55 -14.53
N PHE A 178 -5.90 -19.59 -13.41
CA PHE A 178 -5.99 -18.49 -12.49
C PHE A 178 -5.25 -18.75 -11.18
N ALA A 179 -4.88 -17.66 -10.51
CA ALA A 179 -4.06 -17.69 -9.32
C ALA A 179 -4.73 -16.94 -8.17
N ALA A 180 -4.45 -17.40 -6.96
CA ALA A 180 -4.88 -16.77 -5.72
C ALA A 180 -3.74 -16.72 -4.69
N PHE A 181 -3.79 -15.71 -3.82
CA PHE A 181 -2.84 -15.52 -2.72
C PHE A 181 -3.51 -15.90 -1.39
N ALA A 182 -3.02 -16.95 -0.72
CA ALA A 182 -3.71 -17.60 0.38
C ALA A 182 -2.91 -17.46 1.70
N LEU A 183 -3.06 -16.29 2.35
CA LEU A 183 -2.36 -15.93 3.59
C LEU A 183 -3.30 -15.84 4.80
N THR A 184 -4.33 -15.01 4.71
CA THR A 184 -5.25 -14.66 5.81
C THR A 184 -6.04 -15.86 6.33
N GLU A 185 -6.24 -15.90 7.64
CA GLU A 185 -7.00 -16.93 8.36
C GLU A 185 -8.02 -16.27 9.30
N PRO A 186 -9.05 -16.97 9.79
CA PRO A 186 -10.08 -16.38 10.65
C PRO A 186 -9.54 -15.63 11.87
N THR A 187 -8.41 -16.08 12.43
CA THR A 187 -7.75 -15.44 13.59
C THR A 187 -6.48 -14.66 13.21
N VAL A 188 -6.13 -14.56 11.93
CA VAL A 188 -4.85 -14.00 11.45
C VAL A 188 -5.08 -13.08 10.26
N GLY A 189 -5.03 -11.77 10.51
CA GLY A 189 -5.03 -10.72 9.48
C GLY A 189 -3.70 -9.97 9.43
N SER A 190 -3.62 -8.85 10.16
CA SER A 190 -2.43 -7.98 10.15
C SER A 190 -1.17 -8.64 10.73
N ASP A 191 -1.32 -9.55 11.70
CA ASP A 191 -0.20 -10.34 12.26
C ASP A 191 0.09 -11.58 11.39
N ALA A 192 0.47 -11.36 10.14
CA ALA A 192 0.63 -12.41 9.14
C ALA A 192 1.61 -13.52 9.53
N SER A 193 2.53 -13.30 10.47
CA SER A 193 3.46 -14.33 10.92
C SER A 193 2.80 -15.39 11.82
N ALA A 194 1.59 -15.13 12.31
CA ALA A 194 0.86 -15.95 13.28
C ALA A 194 -0.04 -17.04 12.67
N VAL A 195 0.06 -17.28 11.35
CA VAL A 195 -0.67 -18.33 10.62
C VAL A 195 -0.65 -19.68 11.36
N LYS A 196 -1.78 -20.38 11.28
CA LYS A 196 -2.06 -21.67 11.92
C LYS A 196 -2.17 -22.81 10.92
N THR A 197 -2.43 -22.53 9.63
CA THR A 197 -2.29 -23.54 8.57
C THR A 197 -0.91 -24.19 8.67
N ARG A 198 -0.85 -25.52 8.57
CA ARG A 198 0.37 -26.29 8.84
C ARG A 198 0.69 -27.24 7.70
N ALA A 199 1.99 -27.38 7.42
CA ALA A 199 2.52 -28.28 6.42
C ALA A 199 3.63 -29.13 7.06
N GLU A 200 3.43 -30.45 7.06
CA GLU A 200 4.43 -31.40 7.59
C GLU A 200 5.07 -32.20 6.47
N LEU A 201 6.40 -32.33 6.52
CA LEU A 201 7.11 -33.18 5.57
C LEU A 201 6.70 -34.64 5.78
N SER A 202 6.36 -35.33 4.69
CA SER A 202 6.03 -36.75 4.70
C SER A 202 7.22 -37.59 5.17
N ALA A 203 6.94 -38.79 5.71
CA ALA A 203 7.98 -39.69 6.20
C ALA A 203 9.00 -40.10 5.11
N ASP A 204 8.59 -40.14 3.85
CA ASP A 204 9.46 -40.42 2.70
C ASP A 204 10.17 -39.18 2.14
N GLY A 205 9.90 -38.00 2.69
CA GLY A 205 10.53 -36.73 2.30
C GLY A 205 10.13 -36.21 0.92
N LYS A 206 9.08 -36.75 0.29
CA LYS A 206 8.70 -36.41 -1.10
C LYS A 206 7.65 -35.30 -1.21
N HIS A 207 6.85 -35.07 -0.18
CA HIS A 207 5.81 -34.05 -0.19
C HIS A 207 5.57 -33.51 1.22
N TYR A 208 4.93 -32.35 1.30
CA TYR A 208 4.32 -31.84 2.51
C TYR A 208 2.84 -32.22 2.55
N ILE A 209 2.33 -32.53 3.74
CA ILE A 209 0.90 -32.71 4.01
C ILE A 209 0.39 -31.39 4.60
N LEU A 210 -0.36 -30.64 3.80
CA LEU A 210 -0.88 -29.33 4.13
C LEU A 210 -2.32 -29.43 4.67
N ASN A 211 -2.54 -28.83 5.84
CA ASN A 211 -3.82 -28.79 6.54
C ASN A 211 -4.14 -27.39 7.07
N GLY A 212 -5.39 -26.94 6.89
CA GLY A 212 -5.90 -25.71 7.48
C GLY A 212 -6.94 -25.00 6.61
N GLY A 213 -7.34 -23.80 7.04
CA GLY A 213 -8.29 -22.96 6.31
C GLY A 213 -7.76 -21.56 6.11
N LYS A 214 -8.11 -20.96 4.97
CA LYS A 214 -7.83 -19.58 4.62
C LYS A 214 -9.16 -18.86 4.39
N ILE A 215 -9.22 -17.57 4.71
CA ILE A 215 -10.46 -16.78 4.64
C ILE A 215 -10.27 -15.53 3.79
N TRP A 216 -11.33 -15.13 3.10
CA TRP A 216 -11.38 -13.96 2.22
C TRP A 216 -10.32 -13.99 1.11
N ILE A 217 -10.16 -15.15 0.48
CA ILE A 217 -9.21 -15.34 -0.61
C ILE A 217 -9.85 -14.88 -1.91
N SER A 218 -9.32 -13.79 -2.46
CA SER A 218 -9.69 -13.32 -3.79
C SER A 218 -9.35 -14.38 -4.84
N ASN A 219 -10.28 -14.62 -5.77
CA ASN A 219 -10.25 -15.71 -6.76
C ASN A 219 -10.29 -17.13 -6.15
N GLY A 220 -10.46 -17.26 -4.83
CA GLY A 220 -10.36 -18.54 -4.12
C GLY A 220 -11.36 -19.60 -4.59
N GLY A 221 -12.49 -19.19 -5.16
CA GLY A 221 -13.52 -20.08 -5.70
C GLY A 221 -13.17 -20.73 -7.03
N PHE A 222 -12.29 -20.12 -7.84
CA PHE A 222 -11.98 -20.59 -9.19
C PHE A 222 -10.49 -20.69 -9.54
N ALA A 223 -9.59 -20.20 -8.68
CA ALA A 223 -8.15 -20.30 -8.92
C ALA A 223 -7.69 -21.75 -9.03
N ASP A 224 -6.79 -22.01 -9.98
CA ASP A 224 -6.14 -23.30 -10.22
C ASP A 224 -4.85 -23.44 -9.42
N VAL A 225 -4.16 -22.32 -9.19
CA VAL A 225 -2.87 -22.25 -8.49
C VAL A 225 -2.96 -21.28 -7.32
N PHE A 226 -2.41 -21.68 -6.17
CA PHE A 226 -2.38 -20.86 -4.97
C PHE A 226 -0.94 -20.65 -4.52
N THR A 227 -0.60 -19.42 -4.13
CA THR A 227 0.54 -19.19 -3.23
C THR A 227 0.02 -19.31 -1.79
N VAL A 228 0.33 -20.41 -1.10
CA VAL A 228 -0.17 -20.72 0.24
C VAL A 228 0.92 -20.53 1.29
N PHE A 229 0.57 -19.90 2.41
CA PHE A 229 1.48 -19.73 3.55
C PHE A 229 1.06 -20.61 4.72
N ALA A 230 2.00 -21.42 5.21
CA ALA A 230 1.77 -22.38 6.29
C ALA A 230 2.98 -22.49 7.22
N LYS A 231 2.75 -22.91 8.47
CA LYS A 231 3.83 -23.27 9.40
C LYS A 231 4.44 -24.60 9.00
N THR A 232 5.78 -24.65 8.94
CA THR A 232 6.56 -25.89 8.83
C THR A 232 7.49 -26.02 10.04
N PRO A 233 7.69 -27.25 10.54
CA PRO A 233 8.66 -27.51 11.60
C PRO A 233 10.09 -27.47 11.03
N VAL A 234 10.79 -26.35 11.22
CA VAL A 234 12.13 -26.15 10.65
C VAL A 234 13.21 -26.49 11.66
N LYS A 235 14.11 -27.41 11.30
CA LYS A 235 15.31 -27.73 12.09
C LYS A 235 16.30 -26.56 12.06
N GLN A 236 16.70 -26.10 13.24
CA GLN A 236 17.66 -25.02 13.42
C GLN A 236 19.08 -25.57 13.51
N ALA A 237 20.08 -24.68 13.35
CA ALA A 237 21.49 -25.03 13.43
C ALA A 237 21.93 -25.57 14.81
N ASP A 238 21.22 -25.20 15.88
CA ASP A 238 21.44 -25.68 17.25
C ASP A 238 20.78 -27.05 17.53
N GLY A 239 20.18 -27.68 16.52
CA GLY A 239 19.47 -28.95 16.63
C GLY A 239 18.02 -28.82 17.10
N SER A 240 17.58 -27.64 17.57
CA SER A 240 16.17 -27.41 17.94
C SER A 240 15.25 -27.36 16.72
N THR A 241 13.97 -27.67 16.89
CA THR A 241 12.96 -27.49 15.83
C THR A 241 12.08 -26.30 16.20
N LYS A 242 11.84 -25.40 15.23
CA LYS A 242 10.97 -24.24 15.42
C LYS A 242 10.00 -24.11 14.25
N ASP A 243 8.75 -23.84 14.58
CA ASP A 243 7.75 -23.54 13.57
C ASP A 243 8.05 -22.19 12.90
N LYS A 244 8.35 -22.23 11.61
CA LYS A 244 8.51 -21.04 10.77
C LYS A 244 7.47 -21.05 9.66
N MET A 245 7.14 -19.87 9.14
CA MET A 245 6.24 -19.80 7.99
C MET A 245 7.01 -20.14 6.72
N SER A 246 6.46 -21.02 5.89
CA SER A 246 6.93 -21.36 4.54
C SER A 246 5.88 -20.97 3.52
N ALA A 247 6.31 -20.76 2.27
CA ALA A 247 5.42 -20.47 1.15
C ALA A 247 5.43 -21.66 0.18
N PHE A 248 4.28 -21.97 -0.40
CA PHE A 248 4.08 -23.10 -1.29
C PHE A 248 3.31 -22.70 -2.54
N ILE A 249 3.68 -23.27 -3.68
CA ILE A 249 2.84 -23.31 -4.88
C ILE A 249 1.93 -24.51 -4.73
N VAL A 250 0.61 -24.31 -4.64
CA VAL A 250 -0.36 -25.38 -4.44
C VAL A 250 -1.31 -25.40 -5.62
N GLU A 251 -1.39 -26.53 -6.33
CA GLU A 251 -2.35 -26.70 -7.42
C GLU A 251 -3.65 -27.25 -6.85
N ARG A 252 -4.81 -26.72 -7.28
CA ARG A 252 -6.12 -27.27 -6.92
C ARG A 252 -6.21 -28.77 -7.25
N ALA A 253 -5.56 -29.18 -8.34
CA ALA A 253 -5.52 -30.55 -8.82
C ALA A 253 -4.76 -31.53 -7.90
N PHE A 254 -4.03 -31.06 -6.88
CA PHE A 254 -3.39 -31.94 -5.89
C PHE A 254 -4.42 -32.67 -4.99
N GLY A 255 -5.70 -32.29 -5.04
CA GLY A 255 -6.77 -32.89 -4.24
C GLY A 255 -6.77 -32.38 -2.80
N GLY A 256 -7.89 -32.61 -2.10
CA GLY A 256 -8.06 -32.13 -0.72
C GLY A 256 -8.29 -30.62 -0.59
N ILE A 257 -8.58 -29.92 -1.70
CA ILE A 257 -8.79 -28.47 -1.74
C ILE A 257 -10.24 -28.18 -2.07
N THR A 258 -10.93 -27.45 -1.20
CA THR A 258 -12.31 -26.98 -1.42
C THR A 258 -12.42 -25.50 -1.13
N SER A 259 -13.44 -24.85 -1.70
CA SER A 259 -13.71 -23.43 -1.48
C SER A 259 -15.12 -23.26 -0.92
N GLY A 260 -15.27 -22.32 0.02
CA GLY A 260 -16.58 -21.93 0.54
C GLY A 260 -17.42 -21.19 -0.52
N PRO A 261 -18.70 -20.88 -0.20
CA PRO A 261 -19.51 -20.02 -1.05
C PRO A 261 -18.89 -18.61 -1.15
N GLN A 262 -19.31 -17.87 -2.18
CA GLN A 262 -18.87 -16.49 -2.33
C GLN A 262 -19.41 -15.59 -1.20
N GLU A 263 -18.51 -14.79 -0.64
CA GLU A 263 -18.81 -13.85 0.43
C GLU A 263 -19.68 -12.69 -0.04
N LYS A 264 -20.71 -12.36 0.75
CA LYS A 264 -21.53 -11.15 0.56
C LYS A 264 -20.81 -9.95 1.17
N LYS A 265 -20.50 -8.96 0.35
CA LYS A 265 -19.67 -7.80 0.73
C LYS A 265 -20.24 -6.49 0.19
N MET A 266 -19.78 -5.38 0.78
CA MET A 266 -20.26 -4.02 0.48
C MET A 266 -20.04 -3.63 -0.99
N GLY A 267 -18.83 -3.81 -1.50
CA GLY A 267 -18.42 -3.47 -2.87
C GLY A 267 -17.47 -4.50 -3.43
N ILE A 268 -16.87 -4.19 -4.58
CA ILE A 268 -16.07 -5.06 -5.45
C ILE A 268 -16.75 -6.41 -5.66
N LYS A 269 -18.08 -6.42 -5.78
CA LYS A 269 -18.89 -7.65 -5.70
C LYS A 269 -18.59 -8.62 -6.84
N GLY A 270 -18.24 -8.12 -8.02
CA GLY A 270 -17.79 -8.94 -9.15
C GLY A 270 -16.50 -9.72 -8.89
N SER A 271 -15.68 -9.31 -7.92
CA SER A 271 -14.51 -10.07 -7.50
C SER A 271 -14.92 -11.24 -6.62
N ASN A 272 -14.53 -12.46 -7.00
CA ASN A 272 -14.76 -13.64 -6.17
C ASN A 272 -13.97 -13.55 -4.86
N THR A 273 -14.61 -13.91 -3.75
CA THR A 273 -13.99 -13.94 -2.42
C THR A 273 -14.55 -15.14 -1.66
N THR A 274 -13.71 -16.09 -1.27
CA THR A 274 -14.17 -17.31 -0.59
C THR A 274 -13.23 -17.70 0.56
N GLU A 275 -13.71 -18.55 1.45
CA GLU A 275 -12.83 -19.44 2.20
C GLU A 275 -12.18 -20.47 1.26
N VAL A 276 -11.00 -20.96 1.64
CA VAL A 276 -10.30 -22.07 0.97
C VAL A 276 -9.78 -23.03 2.03
N HIS A 277 -10.17 -24.29 1.93
CA HIS A 277 -9.84 -25.35 2.88
C HIS A 277 -8.85 -26.32 2.26
N PHE A 278 -7.86 -26.71 3.04
CA PHE A 278 -6.83 -27.68 2.70
C PHE A 278 -6.94 -28.85 3.70
N ASP A 279 -7.33 -30.01 3.21
CA ASP A 279 -7.45 -31.26 3.98
C ASP A 279 -6.50 -32.30 3.38
N ASN A 280 -5.42 -32.58 4.12
CA ASN A 280 -4.39 -33.56 3.77
C ASN A 280 -3.84 -33.41 2.33
N VAL A 281 -3.67 -32.16 1.89
CA VAL A 281 -3.20 -31.84 0.54
C VAL A 281 -1.73 -32.22 0.43
N LYS A 282 -1.39 -33.07 -0.54
CA LYS A 282 -0.02 -33.52 -0.79
C LYS A 282 0.68 -32.56 -1.73
N VAL A 283 1.48 -31.65 -1.17
CA VAL A 283 2.24 -30.65 -1.92
C VAL A 283 3.66 -31.16 -2.17
N PRO A 284 4.11 -31.37 -3.42
CA PRO A 284 5.46 -31.85 -3.69
C PRO A 284 6.56 -30.97 -3.06
N VAL A 285 7.70 -31.54 -2.66
CA VAL A 285 8.77 -30.75 -2.03
C VAL A 285 9.35 -29.69 -2.94
N GLU A 286 9.38 -29.94 -4.25
CA GLU A 286 9.81 -28.98 -5.28
C GLU A 286 8.83 -27.81 -5.47
N ASN A 287 7.64 -27.88 -4.86
CA ASN A 287 6.65 -26.80 -4.87
C ASN A 287 6.81 -25.82 -3.70
N ILE A 288 7.82 -26.00 -2.84
CA ILE A 288 8.19 -24.96 -1.88
C ILE A 288 8.72 -23.73 -2.63
N LEU A 289 8.23 -22.55 -2.25
CA LEU A 289 8.62 -21.29 -2.86
C LEU A 289 9.70 -20.62 -2.00
N ALA A 290 10.84 -20.28 -2.61
CA ALA A 290 12.07 -19.91 -1.93
C ALA A 290 12.60 -21.04 -1.03
N LYS A 291 12.89 -20.76 0.26
CA LYS A 291 13.43 -21.73 1.21
C LYS A 291 12.40 -22.05 2.30
N GLU A 292 12.54 -23.25 2.87
CA GLU A 292 11.79 -23.61 4.06
C GLU A 292 12.04 -22.62 5.21
N GLY A 293 10.96 -22.11 5.79
CA GLY A 293 10.97 -21.13 6.87
C GLY A 293 11.13 -19.67 6.45
N ASP A 294 11.31 -19.38 5.16
CA ASP A 294 11.43 -18.02 4.62
C ASP A 294 10.10 -17.42 4.13
N GLY A 295 8.96 -18.11 4.34
CA GLY A 295 7.64 -17.71 3.85
C GLY A 295 7.17 -16.34 4.30
N PHE A 296 7.58 -15.85 5.48
CA PHE A 296 7.27 -14.47 5.90
C PHE A 296 7.97 -13.43 5.04
N LYS A 297 9.24 -13.66 4.71
CA LYS A 297 9.99 -12.79 3.80
C LYS A 297 9.35 -12.80 2.41
N VAL A 298 8.97 -13.99 1.91
CA VAL A 298 8.26 -14.14 0.63
C VAL A 298 6.95 -13.34 0.64
N ALA A 299 6.12 -13.46 1.67
CA ALA A 299 4.87 -12.72 1.80
C ALA A 299 5.11 -11.20 1.76
N MET A 300 6.09 -10.70 2.51
CA MET A 300 6.41 -9.27 2.55
C MET A 300 6.97 -8.77 1.21
N ASN A 301 7.81 -9.55 0.53
CA ASN A 301 8.32 -9.21 -0.80
C ASN A 301 7.19 -9.12 -1.83
N ILE A 302 6.27 -10.09 -1.83
CA ILE A 302 5.10 -10.09 -2.70
C ILE A 302 4.24 -8.85 -2.44
N LEU A 303 3.87 -8.59 -1.19
CA LEU A 303 3.02 -7.45 -0.83
C LEU A 303 3.72 -6.13 -1.17
N ASN A 304 4.99 -5.95 -0.82
CA ASN A 304 5.72 -4.71 -1.14
C ASN A 304 5.80 -4.48 -2.66
N ASN A 305 6.03 -5.53 -3.45
CA ASN A 305 6.08 -5.42 -4.90
C ASN A 305 4.69 -5.24 -5.55
N GLY A 306 3.64 -5.87 -5.02
CA GLY A 306 2.28 -5.74 -5.54
C GLY A 306 1.61 -4.42 -5.17
N ARG A 307 2.02 -3.80 -4.05
CA ARG A 307 1.34 -2.65 -3.45
C ARG A 307 1.27 -1.41 -4.33
N PHE A 308 2.17 -1.20 -5.29
CA PHE A 308 2.10 -0.04 -6.20
C PHE A 308 0.90 -0.08 -7.16
N SER A 309 0.29 -1.27 -7.37
CA SER A 309 -0.89 -1.41 -8.22
C SER A 309 -2.15 -0.79 -7.60
N ILE A 310 -2.26 -0.76 -6.26
CA ILE A 310 -3.40 -0.14 -5.57
C ILE A 310 -3.43 1.38 -5.78
N PRO A 311 -2.33 2.14 -5.61
CA PRO A 311 -2.27 3.55 -5.98
C PRO A 311 -2.66 3.85 -7.42
N ALA A 312 -2.29 2.99 -8.36
CA ALA A 312 -2.68 3.12 -9.76
C ALA A 312 -4.20 2.95 -9.96
N VAL A 313 -4.81 1.90 -9.39
CA VAL A 313 -6.27 1.71 -9.41
C VAL A 313 -6.99 2.92 -8.80
N CYS A 314 -6.50 3.42 -7.66
CA CYS A 314 -7.05 4.62 -7.00
C CYS A 314 -6.95 5.86 -7.90
N THR A 315 -5.83 6.04 -8.61
CA THR A 315 -5.61 7.15 -9.53
C THR A 315 -6.64 7.14 -10.67
N GLY A 316 -6.84 5.98 -11.30
CA GLY A 316 -7.89 5.79 -12.31
C GLY A 316 -9.30 6.07 -11.79
N THR A 317 -9.59 5.57 -10.58
CA THR A 317 -10.88 5.79 -9.91
C THR A 317 -11.15 7.28 -9.69
N MET A 318 -10.16 8.02 -9.19
CA MET A 318 -10.29 9.47 -8.96
C MET A 318 -10.51 10.23 -10.26
N LYS A 319 -9.80 9.87 -11.35
CA LYS A 319 -10.03 10.46 -12.67
C LYS A 319 -11.47 10.26 -13.14
N HIS A 320 -12.01 9.05 -12.97
CA HIS A 320 -13.41 8.76 -13.30
C HIS A 320 -14.39 9.63 -12.50
N CYS A 321 -14.23 9.69 -11.17
CA CYS A 321 -15.09 10.50 -10.31
C CYS A 321 -15.01 12.00 -10.63
N ILE A 322 -13.81 12.53 -10.84
CA ILE A 322 -13.59 13.94 -11.20
C ILE A 322 -14.23 14.24 -12.56
N GLN A 323 -14.03 13.39 -13.57
CA GLN A 323 -14.60 13.59 -14.90
C GLN A 323 -16.13 13.67 -14.86
N LYS A 324 -16.80 12.72 -14.20
CA LYS A 324 -18.27 12.76 -14.02
C LYS A 324 -18.73 14.01 -13.26
N THR A 325 -17.95 14.42 -12.25
CA THR A 325 -18.24 15.62 -11.47
C THR A 325 -18.16 16.88 -12.33
N VAL A 326 -17.11 17.01 -13.15
CA VAL A 326 -16.95 18.15 -14.08
C VAL A 326 -18.13 18.21 -15.06
N GLU A 327 -18.54 17.07 -15.64
CA GLU A 327 -19.71 16.99 -16.52
C GLU A 327 -21.01 17.45 -15.82
N HIS A 328 -21.18 17.12 -14.55
CA HIS A 328 -22.34 17.52 -13.77
C HIS A 328 -22.32 19.02 -13.41
N ILE A 329 -21.23 19.53 -12.84
CA ILE A 329 -21.19 20.90 -12.29
C ILE A 329 -21.17 21.99 -13.37
N THR A 330 -20.67 21.66 -14.57
CA THR A 330 -20.62 22.55 -15.73
C THR A 330 -21.97 22.72 -16.43
N THR A 331 -22.96 21.88 -16.08
CA THR A 331 -24.29 21.86 -16.72
C THR A 331 -25.43 22.10 -15.73
N ARG A 332 -25.29 21.68 -14.47
CA ARG A 332 -26.33 21.81 -13.45
C ARG A 332 -26.49 23.27 -13.00
N VAL A 333 -27.72 23.78 -13.07
CA VAL A 333 -28.10 25.13 -12.61
C VAL A 333 -28.83 25.07 -11.27
N GLN A 334 -28.40 25.88 -10.31
CA GLN A 334 -29.09 26.17 -9.04
C GLN A 334 -28.92 27.65 -8.70
N PHE A 335 -29.92 28.24 -8.03
CA PHE A 335 -29.89 29.67 -7.67
C PHE A 335 -29.53 30.60 -8.85
N GLY A 336 -29.97 30.25 -10.07
CA GLY A 336 -29.74 31.02 -11.29
C GLY A 336 -28.33 30.95 -11.90
N LYS A 337 -27.43 30.10 -11.38
CA LYS A 337 -26.05 29.92 -11.87
C LYS A 337 -25.68 28.46 -12.03
N LYS A 338 -24.68 28.16 -12.86
CA LYS A 338 -24.10 26.82 -12.91
C LYS A 338 -23.36 26.51 -11.61
N LEU A 339 -23.29 25.23 -11.24
CA LEU A 339 -22.62 24.85 -9.99
C LEU A 339 -21.14 25.25 -9.96
N GLU A 340 -20.45 25.20 -11.10
CA GLU A 340 -19.04 25.60 -11.24
C GLU A 340 -18.75 27.06 -10.84
N GLU A 341 -19.77 27.93 -10.78
CA GLU A 341 -19.64 29.34 -10.43
C GLU A 341 -19.61 29.58 -8.91
N PHE A 342 -19.95 28.58 -8.08
CA PHE A 342 -19.94 28.73 -6.62
C PHE A 342 -18.58 28.39 -6.02
N GLY A 343 -18.07 29.27 -5.16
CA GLY A 343 -16.73 29.13 -4.55
C GLY A 343 -16.52 27.83 -3.77
N ASN A 344 -17.56 27.33 -3.07
CA ASN A 344 -17.48 26.05 -2.36
C ASN A 344 -17.40 24.84 -3.30
N VAL A 345 -17.99 24.91 -4.51
CA VAL A 345 -17.86 23.89 -5.55
C VAL A 345 -16.45 23.92 -6.14
N GLN A 346 -15.93 25.12 -6.40
CA GLN A 346 -14.56 25.32 -6.88
C GLN A 346 -13.54 24.78 -5.88
N GLU A 347 -13.69 25.06 -4.59
CA GLU A 347 -12.81 24.54 -3.53
C GLU A 347 -12.78 23.01 -3.51
N LYS A 348 -13.95 22.35 -3.55
CA LYS A 348 -14.05 20.88 -3.60
C LYS A 348 -13.40 20.29 -4.85
N LEU A 349 -13.66 20.88 -6.02
CA LEU A 349 -13.05 20.43 -7.28
C LEU A 349 -11.52 20.53 -7.23
N ILE A 350 -10.97 21.63 -6.71
CA ILE A 350 -9.53 21.83 -6.60
C ILE A 350 -8.91 20.90 -5.55
N ASP A 351 -9.57 20.66 -4.41
CA ASP A 351 -9.11 19.67 -3.44
C ASP A 351 -9.07 18.27 -4.06
N MET A 352 -10.14 17.84 -4.74
CA MET A 352 -10.19 16.56 -5.46
C MET A 352 -9.06 16.45 -6.49
N THR A 353 -8.85 17.49 -7.29
CA THR A 353 -7.83 17.50 -8.35
C THR A 353 -6.42 17.50 -7.79
N SER A 354 -6.17 18.23 -6.70
CA SER A 354 -4.85 18.28 -6.06
C SER A 354 -4.47 16.93 -5.43
N ARG A 355 -5.44 16.22 -4.84
CA ARG A 355 -5.28 14.85 -4.32
C ARG A 355 -4.99 13.85 -5.41
N LEU A 356 -5.70 13.93 -6.53
CA LEU A 356 -5.39 13.14 -7.73
C LEU A 356 -3.95 13.40 -8.19
N TYR A 357 -3.58 14.67 -8.36
CA TYR A 357 -2.25 15.06 -8.84
C TYR A 357 -1.14 14.53 -7.93
N ALA A 358 -1.28 14.65 -6.61
CA ALA A 358 -0.32 14.12 -5.66
C ALA A 358 -0.24 12.59 -5.67
N THR A 359 -1.39 11.91 -5.73
CA THR A 359 -1.45 10.45 -5.76
C THR A 359 -0.81 9.89 -7.02
N GLU A 360 -1.13 10.46 -8.18
CA GLU A 360 -0.55 10.06 -9.46
C GLU A 360 0.97 10.32 -9.46
N SER A 361 1.41 11.45 -8.92
CA SER A 361 2.84 11.79 -8.80
C SER A 361 3.59 10.77 -7.94
N VAL A 362 3.03 10.34 -6.81
CA VAL A 362 3.62 9.30 -5.96
C VAL A 362 3.61 7.93 -6.66
N THR A 363 2.52 7.60 -7.35
CA THR A 363 2.34 6.31 -8.04
C THR A 363 3.40 6.09 -9.11
N TYR A 364 3.58 7.06 -10.00
CA TYR A 364 4.53 6.94 -11.11
C TYR A 364 5.98 7.12 -10.68
N LEU A 365 6.23 7.89 -9.61
CA LEU A 365 7.55 7.95 -8.98
C LEU A 365 7.97 6.57 -8.46
N LEU A 366 7.07 5.90 -7.73
CA LEU A 366 7.31 4.57 -7.19
C LEU A 366 7.52 3.53 -8.32
N ALA A 367 6.61 3.50 -9.30
CA ALA A 367 6.70 2.56 -10.41
C ALA A 367 8.04 2.71 -11.18
N SER A 368 8.44 3.95 -11.44
CA SER A 368 9.71 4.22 -12.11
C SER A 368 10.94 3.85 -11.28
N ASN A 369 10.90 4.07 -9.97
CA ASN A 369 11.98 3.62 -9.10
C ASN A 369 12.12 2.09 -9.12
N MET A 370 11.01 1.36 -9.16
CA MET A 370 11.02 -0.09 -9.35
C MET A 370 11.64 -0.47 -10.71
N ASP A 371 11.28 0.24 -11.79
CA ASP A 371 11.84 0.02 -13.14
C ASP A 371 13.34 0.33 -13.23
N ARG A 372 13.83 1.28 -12.43
CA ARG A 372 15.28 1.58 -12.28
C ARG A 372 16.03 0.53 -11.46
N GLY A 373 15.34 -0.49 -10.94
CA GLY A 373 15.93 -1.55 -10.15
C GLY A 373 16.16 -1.18 -8.67
N ILE A 374 15.63 -0.05 -8.20
CA ILE A 374 15.69 0.32 -6.78
C ILE A 374 14.94 -0.74 -5.97
N LYS A 375 15.59 -1.25 -4.91
CA LYS A 375 15.06 -2.36 -4.10
C LYS A 375 14.49 -1.90 -2.75
N GLU A 376 14.93 -0.74 -2.26
CA GLU A 376 14.47 -0.18 -0.99
C GLU A 376 13.43 0.91 -1.25
N TYR A 377 12.17 0.49 -1.34
CA TYR A 377 11.01 1.37 -1.58
C TYR A 377 9.80 1.01 -0.70
N GLN A 378 9.99 0.16 0.32
CA GLN A 378 8.88 -0.38 1.11
C GLN A 378 8.09 0.70 1.85
N LEU A 379 8.74 1.78 2.29
CA LEU A 379 8.05 2.89 2.98
C LEU A 379 7.33 3.79 1.97
N GLU A 380 7.94 4.06 0.82
CA GLU A 380 7.34 4.77 -0.31
C GLU A 380 6.09 4.04 -0.82
N ALA A 381 6.14 2.72 -0.94
CA ALA A 381 5.00 1.88 -1.31
C ALA A 381 3.88 1.91 -0.26
N ALA A 382 4.22 1.88 1.04
CA ALA A 382 3.24 2.02 2.11
C ALA A 382 2.58 3.41 2.10
N ILE A 383 3.37 4.48 1.93
CA ILE A 383 2.87 5.85 1.79
C ILE A 383 1.94 5.95 0.59
N GLY A 384 2.36 5.45 -0.58
CA GLY A 384 1.57 5.43 -1.80
C GLY A 384 0.21 4.77 -1.59
N LYS A 385 0.18 3.59 -0.94
CA LYS A 385 -1.07 2.87 -0.63
C LYS A 385 -2.01 3.67 0.26
N ILE A 386 -1.48 4.23 1.35
CA ILE A 386 -2.30 5.00 2.31
C ILE A 386 -2.88 6.23 1.63
N ILE A 387 -2.02 7.07 1.03
CA ILE A 387 -2.47 8.34 0.44
C ILE A 387 -3.46 8.10 -0.69
N ALA A 388 -3.20 7.11 -1.55
CA ALA A 388 -4.07 6.84 -2.69
C ALA A 388 -5.44 6.32 -2.28
N SER A 389 -5.49 5.37 -1.33
CA SER A 389 -6.76 4.79 -0.88
C SER A 389 -7.62 5.79 -0.10
N GLU A 390 -7.00 6.68 0.67
CA GLU A 390 -7.73 7.74 1.40
C GLU A 390 -8.19 8.85 0.46
N ASN A 391 -7.34 9.26 -0.49
CA ASN A 391 -7.73 10.24 -1.51
C ASN A 391 -8.82 9.71 -2.43
N ALA A 392 -8.76 8.45 -2.88
CA ALA A 392 -9.82 7.88 -3.71
C ALA A 392 -11.16 7.81 -2.98
N PHE A 393 -11.15 7.45 -1.70
CA PHE A 393 -12.36 7.48 -0.87
C PHE A 393 -12.93 8.91 -0.78
N HIS A 394 -12.08 9.89 -0.43
CA HIS A 394 -12.48 11.30 -0.31
C HIS A 394 -13.01 11.88 -1.62
N VAL A 395 -12.30 11.66 -2.74
CA VAL A 395 -12.72 12.14 -4.06
C VAL A 395 -14.04 11.52 -4.49
N CYS A 396 -14.27 10.24 -4.20
CA CYS A 396 -15.55 9.60 -4.51
C CYS A 396 -16.70 10.16 -3.64
N ASP A 397 -16.45 10.40 -2.36
CA ASP A 397 -17.41 11.00 -1.44
C ASP A 397 -17.78 12.43 -1.87
N GLU A 398 -16.78 13.26 -2.21
CA GLU A 398 -17.00 14.62 -2.70
C GLU A 398 -17.68 14.65 -4.07
N ALA A 399 -17.40 13.68 -4.95
CA ALA A 399 -18.13 13.53 -6.20
C ALA A 399 -19.63 13.28 -5.92
N ILE A 400 -19.98 12.41 -4.98
CA ILE A 400 -21.38 12.18 -4.57
C ILE A 400 -21.99 13.47 -4.02
N GLN A 401 -21.26 14.16 -3.13
CA GLN A 401 -21.71 15.41 -2.52
C GLN A 401 -22.02 16.49 -3.56
N LEU A 402 -21.18 16.62 -4.59
CA LEU A 402 -21.37 17.59 -5.68
C LEU A 402 -22.49 17.22 -6.64
N HIS A 403 -22.90 15.95 -6.70
CA HIS A 403 -24.10 15.51 -7.42
C HIS A 403 -25.38 15.60 -6.56
N GLY A 404 -25.27 15.88 -5.26
CA GLY A 404 -26.38 15.93 -4.31
C GLY A 404 -27.17 14.62 -4.28
N GLY A 405 -28.50 14.70 -4.26
CA GLY A 405 -29.37 13.52 -4.23
C GLY A 405 -29.14 12.55 -5.41
N MET A 406 -28.67 13.05 -6.56
CA MET A 406 -28.36 12.20 -7.71
C MET A 406 -27.17 11.28 -7.43
N GLY A 407 -26.14 11.76 -6.72
CA GLY A 407 -24.96 10.97 -6.38
C GLY A 407 -25.26 9.75 -5.51
N TYR A 408 -26.37 9.78 -4.76
CA TYR A 408 -26.85 8.65 -3.97
C TYR A 408 -27.59 7.59 -4.80
N MET A 409 -28.05 7.94 -6.01
CA MET A 409 -28.82 7.04 -6.87
C MET A 409 -27.92 6.12 -7.69
N ARG A 410 -28.29 4.84 -7.78
CA ARG A 410 -27.54 3.79 -8.50
C ARG A 410 -27.21 4.16 -9.96
N GLN A 411 -28.11 4.88 -10.64
CA GLN A 411 -27.92 5.28 -12.04
C GLN A 411 -26.65 6.10 -12.28
N THR A 412 -26.17 6.84 -11.27
CA THR A 412 -24.89 7.56 -11.43
C THR A 412 -23.68 6.64 -11.43
N GLY A 413 -23.78 5.47 -10.79
CA GLY A 413 -22.66 4.58 -10.53
C GLY A 413 -21.67 5.07 -9.46
N LEU A 414 -21.80 6.30 -8.94
CA LEU A 414 -20.87 6.82 -7.93
C LEU A 414 -21.01 6.09 -6.59
N GLU A 415 -22.24 5.73 -6.20
CA GLU A 415 -22.47 4.92 -4.99
C GLU A 415 -21.74 3.57 -5.04
N ARG A 416 -21.72 2.93 -6.23
CA ARG A 416 -21.00 1.67 -6.46
C ARG A 416 -19.50 1.87 -6.29
N VAL A 417 -18.95 2.92 -6.90
CA VAL A 417 -17.52 3.27 -6.74
C VAL A 417 -17.19 3.52 -5.27
N LEU A 418 -18.05 4.22 -4.51
CA LEU A 418 -17.82 4.48 -3.08
C LEU A 418 -17.79 3.18 -2.26
N ARG A 419 -18.70 2.24 -2.57
CA ARG A 419 -18.70 0.90 -1.96
C ARG A 419 -17.41 0.14 -2.27
N ASP A 420 -16.94 0.23 -3.51
CA ASP A 420 -15.75 -0.47 -3.98
C ASP A 420 -14.46 0.07 -3.34
N VAL A 421 -14.28 1.39 -3.28
CA VAL A 421 -13.03 2.00 -2.75
C VAL A 421 -12.85 1.77 -1.24
N ARG A 422 -13.92 1.45 -0.50
CA ARG A 422 -13.85 1.31 0.96
C ARG A 422 -12.85 0.23 1.41
N ILE A 423 -12.76 -0.89 0.68
CA ILE A 423 -11.88 -2.00 1.04
C ILE A 423 -10.40 -1.69 0.78
N LEU A 424 -10.10 -0.74 -0.11
CA LEU A 424 -8.72 -0.36 -0.47
C LEU A 424 -7.94 0.23 0.71
N ARG A 425 -8.63 0.70 1.76
CA ARG A 425 -8.04 1.17 3.02
C ARG A 425 -7.74 0.05 4.02
N ILE A 426 -8.21 -1.17 3.76
CA ILE A 426 -8.18 -2.31 4.70
C ILE A 426 -7.23 -3.42 4.23
N PHE A 427 -7.43 -3.95 3.02
CA PHE A 427 -6.59 -5.03 2.50
C PHE A 427 -5.21 -4.53 2.07
N GLU A 428 -4.31 -5.41 1.63
CA GLU A 428 -2.92 -5.05 1.23
C GLU A 428 -2.15 -4.34 2.35
N GLY A 429 -2.53 -4.65 3.60
CA GLY A 429 -2.13 -3.93 4.81
C GLY A 429 -3.12 -2.82 5.17
N ALA A 430 -3.77 -2.93 6.33
CA ALA A 430 -4.66 -1.88 6.83
C ALA A 430 -3.88 -0.56 6.98
N ASN A 431 -4.48 0.57 6.61
CA ASN A 431 -3.77 1.84 6.62
C ASN A 431 -3.21 2.18 8.01
N ASP A 432 -3.90 1.81 9.09
CA ASP A 432 -3.42 2.00 10.47
C ASP A 432 -2.15 1.20 10.77
N VAL A 433 -2.07 -0.04 10.26
CA VAL A 433 -0.89 -0.89 10.39
C VAL A 433 0.25 -0.37 9.53
N LEU A 434 -0.04 0.09 8.31
CA LEU A 434 0.97 0.66 7.42
C LEU A 434 1.53 1.98 7.95
N ARG A 435 0.74 2.79 8.68
CA ARG A 435 1.25 3.97 9.40
C ARG A 435 2.26 3.59 10.47
N LEU A 436 1.95 2.59 11.28
CA LEU A 436 2.90 2.08 12.27
C LEU A 436 4.14 1.49 11.61
N PHE A 437 3.99 0.79 10.49
CA PHE A 437 5.11 0.27 9.71
C PHE A 437 6.05 1.38 9.20
N ILE A 438 5.49 2.45 8.63
CA ILE A 438 6.26 3.62 8.17
C ILE A 438 7.10 4.17 9.31
N SER A 439 6.43 4.48 10.43
CA SER A 439 7.08 5.12 11.57
C SER A 439 8.09 4.23 12.27
N LEU A 440 7.78 2.95 12.48
CA LEU A 440 8.67 2.04 13.19
C LEU A 440 9.88 1.63 12.35
N THR A 441 9.70 1.33 11.07
CA THR A 441 10.82 1.01 10.18
C THR A 441 11.74 2.21 10.00
N GLY A 442 11.18 3.40 9.76
CA GLY A 442 11.94 4.63 9.64
C GLY A 442 12.66 5.02 10.95
N ALA A 443 11.98 4.94 12.09
CA ALA A 443 12.57 5.22 13.39
C ALA A 443 13.66 4.19 13.77
N GLN A 444 13.50 2.93 13.38
CA GLN A 444 14.54 1.91 13.56
C GLN A 444 15.80 2.26 12.76
N TYR A 445 15.63 2.69 11.51
CA TYR A 445 16.73 3.15 10.68
C TYR A 445 17.44 4.35 11.32
N ALA A 446 16.70 5.41 11.66
CA ALA A 446 17.24 6.59 12.33
C ALA A 446 17.92 6.26 13.67
N GLY A 447 17.35 5.36 14.48
CA GLY A 447 17.90 4.94 15.76
C GLY A 447 19.26 4.24 15.66
N LYS A 448 19.48 3.44 14.61
CA LYS A 448 20.81 2.83 14.33
C LYS A 448 21.85 3.91 14.05
N HIS A 449 21.52 4.92 13.25
CA HIS A 449 22.42 6.04 12.95
C HIS A 449 22.67 6.93 14.18
N LEU A 450 21.64 7.23 14.97
CA LEU A 450 21.78 8.00 16.22
C LEU A 450 22.70 7.30 17.21
N THR A 451 22.58 5.97 17.35
CA THR A 451 23.46 5.17 18.22
C THR A 451 24.91 5.26 17.76
N ALA A 452 25.17 5.13 16.45
CA ALA A 452 26.51 5.26 15.89
C ALA A 452 27.10 6.67 16.08
N GLN A 453 26.30 7.73 15.88
CA GLN A 453 26.73 9.12 16.07
C GLN A 453 27.02 9.43 17.54
N ALA A 454 26.20 8.92 18.47
CA ALA A 454 26.42 9.11 19.91
C ALA A 454 27.72 8.45 20.40
N SER A 455 28.21 7.41 19.72
CA SER A 455 29.47 6.73 20.01
C SER A 455 30.71 7.39 19.35
N GLY A 456 30.55 8.45 18.55
CA GLY A 456 31.64 9.15 17.86
C GLY A 456 32.24 10.35 18.61
N ILE A 457 33.30 10.95 18.05
CA ILE A 457 33.99 12.14 18.60
C ILE A 457 33.04 13.35 18.53
N GLY A 458 32.75 13.98 19.68
CA GLY A 458 31.71 15.03 19.84
C GLY A 458 30.38 14.52 20.41
N GLY A 459 30.16 13.19 20.38
CA GLY A 459 29.17 12.42 21.15
C GLY A 459 27.79 13.07 21.37
N ILE A 460 27.30 12.93 22.60
CA ILE A 460 25.98 13.41 23.04
C ILE A 460 25.86 14.95 22.98
N ILE A 461 26.99 15.67 23.14
CA ILE A 461 27.02 17.14 23.12
C ILE A 461 26.67 17.67 21.71
N GLY A 462 27.25 17.07 20.66
CA GLY A 462 26.92 17.42 19.27
C GLY A 462 25.45 17.16 18.93
N LEU A 463 24.90 16.04 19.42
CA LEU A 463 23.47 15.71 19.27
C LEU A 463 22.55 16.71 19.99
N ALA A 464 22.95 17.19 21.17
CA ALA A 464 22.20 18.18 21.93
C ALA A 464 22.20 19.55 21.22
N VAL A 465 23.33 19.98 20.69
CA VAL A 465 23.41 21.23 19.89
C VAL A 465 22.56 21.10 18.63
N GLN A 466 22.71 20.02 17.87
CA GLN A 466 21.94 19.77 16.63
C GLN A 466 20.43 19.75 16.87
N ARG A 467 19.99 19.30 18.04
CA ARG A 467 18.57 19.33 18.44
C ARG A 467 18.05 20.74 18.70
N VAL A 468 18.87 21.63 19.27
CA VAL A 468 18.49 23.02 19.59
C VAL A 468 18.59 23.92 18.36
N THR A 469 19.64 23.78 17.57
CA THR A 469 19.88 24.64 16.40
C THR A 469 19.21 24.14 15.13
N GLY A 470 18.74 22.89 15.13
CA GLY A 470 18.33 22.17 13.93
C GLY A 470 19.52 21.63 13.14
N ALA A 471 19.36 20.43 12.58
CA ALA A 471 20.28 19.87 11.60
C ALA A 471 20.06 20.54 10.24
N LYS A 472 21.13 20.80 9.48
CA LYS A 472 20.99 21.03 8.04
C LYS A 472 20.40 19.76 7.42
N THR A 473 19.36 19.92 6.61
CA THR A 473 18.73 18.81 5.89
C THR A 473 19.64 18.22 4.81
N GLY A 474 20.61 19.02 4.35
CA GLY A 474 21.47 18.66 3.23
C GLY A 474 20.74 18.71 1.88
N SER A 475 19.59 19.38 1.82
CA SER A 475 18.83 19.49 0.58
C SER A 475 19.61 20.26 -0.50
N ASN A 476 19.35 19.90 -1.74
CA ASN A 476 19.83 20.57 -2.94
C ASN A 476 18.67 21.15 -3.75
N PHE A 477 17.56 21.51 -3.10
CA PHE A 477 16.32 21.91 -3.77
C PHE A 477 16.46 23.15 -4.65
N GLU A 478 17.36 24.07 -4.32
CA GLU A 478 17.70 25.21 -5.19
C GLU A 478 18.20 24.78 -6.58
N ALA A 479 18.87 23.62 -6.67
CA ALA A 479 19.42 23.09 -7.92
C ALA A 479 18.45 22.18 -8.69
N VAL A 480 17.54 21.50 -8.00
CA VAL A 480 16.69 20.45 -8.60
C VAL A 480 15.21 20.82 -8.77
N VAL A 481 14.73 21.83 -8.02
CA VAL A 481 13.36 22.35 -8.13
C VAL A 481 13.35 23.60 -9.02
N ASP A 482 12.34 23.74 -9.86
CA ASP A 482 12.17 24.93 -10.70
C ASP A 482 12.09 26.22 -9.87
N SER A 483 12.65 27.32 -10.39
CA SER A 483 12.74 28.60 -9.65
C SER A 483 11.38 29.14 -9.23
N SER A 484 10.32 28.86 -10.01
CA SER A 484 8.95 29.28 -9.71
C SER A 484 8.28 28.52 -8.57
N LEU A 485 8.92 27.47 -8.04
CA LEU A 485 8.43 26.61 -6.97
C LEU A 485 9.32 26.66 -5.71
N GLN A 486 10.29 27.57 -5.65
CA GLN A 486 11.27 27.62 -4.56
C GLN A 486 10.68 27.96 -3.20
N GLU A 487 9.62 28.77 -3.13
CA GLU A 487 8.91 29.02 -1.87
C GLU A 487 8.32 27.72 -1.29
N SER A 488 7.65 26.94 -2.14
CA SER A 488 7.13 25.63 -1.76
C SER A 488 8.25 24.65 -1.37
N ALA A 489 9.39 24.70 -2.05
CA ALA A 489 10.56 23.88 -1.72
C ALA A 489 11.20 24.25 -0.37
N GLN A 490 11.29 25.55 -0.04
CA GLN A 490 11.77 26.04 1.25
C GLN A 490 10.84 25.63 2.39
N SER A 491 9.52 25.70 2.15
CA SER A 491 8.52 25.21 3.11
C SER A 491 8.68 23.71 3.37
N LEU A 492 8.88 22.92 2.32
CA LEU A 492 9.18 21.49 2.41
C LEU A 492 10.46 21.22 3.22
N ASP A 493 11.56 21.92 2.91
CA ASP A 493 12.83 21.73 3.58
C ASP A 493 12.74 22.00 5.09
N LYS A 494 12.04 23.08 5.46
CA LYS A 494 11.74 23.39 6.87
C LYS A 494 11.00 22.25 7.56
N GLN A 495 10.01 21.65 6.90
CA GLN A 495 9.26 20.53 7.46
C GLN A 495 10.09 19.25 7.57
N ILE A 496 11.01 18.97 6.64
CA ILE A 496 11.98 17.87 6.75
C ILE A 496 12.85 18.04 8.00
N GLY A 497 13.35 19.25 8.24
CA GLY A 497 14.12 19.57 9.44
C GLY A 497 13.33 19.34 10.74
N LEU A 498 12.10 19.85 10.80
CA LEU A 498 11.21 19.67 11.97
C LEU A 498 10.85 18.20 12.20
N PHE A 499 10.64 17.44 11.11
CA PHE A 499 10.38 16.00 11.16
C PHE A 499 11.54 15.25 11.82
N GLY A 500 12.77 15.49 11.34
CA GLY A 500 13.97 14.88 11.91
C GLY A 500 14.16 15.18 13.39
N GLN A 501 13.96 16.44 13.79
CA GLN A 501 14.03 16.85 15.20
C GLN A 501 12.99 16.13 16.07
N THR A 502 11.75 16.01 15.57
CA THR A 502 10.66 15.32 16.25
C THR A 502 10.99 13.84 16.46
N VAL A 503 11.40 13.14 15.39
CA VAL A 503 11.78 11.72 15.45
C VAL A 503 12.96 11.49 16.38
N GLN A 504 14.01 12.32 16.28
CA GLN A 504 15.16 12.24 17.17
C GLN A 504 14.75 12.44 18.64
N GLY A 505 13.90 13.41 18.93
CA GLY A 505 13.36 13.66 20.26
C GLY A 505 12.61 12.46 20.83
N LEU A 506 11.72 11.85 20.04
CA LEU A 506 10.96 10.66 20.42
C LEU A 506 11.87 9.44 20.65
N LEU A 507 12.85 9.22 19.77
CA LEU A 507 13.80 8.10 19.87
C LEU A 507 14.69 8.20 21.11
N MET A 508 15.27 9.39 21.37
CA MET A 508 16.13 9.61 22.54
C MET A 508 15.35 9.37 23.85
N LYS A 509 14.09 9.79 23.87
CA LYS A 509 13.23 9.71 25.03
C LYS A 509 12.72 8.30 25.31
N HIS A 510 12.06 7.70 24.33
CA HIS A 510 11.35 6.43 24.52
C HIS A 510 12.22 5.21 24.22
N LYS A 511 13.34 5.38 23.49
CA LYS A 511 14.25 4.30 23.11
C LYS A 511 13.47 3.14 22.50
N LYS A 512 13.66 1.91 22.99
CA LYS A 512 12.91 0.71 22.56
C LYS A 512 11.41 0.78 22.90
N GLY A 513 11.01 1.58 23.90
CA GLY A 513 9.61 1.78 24.27
C GLY A 513 8.84 2.66 23.28
N ILE A 514 9.49 3.22 22.25
CA ILE A 514 8.80 3.95 21.18
C ILE A 514 7.74 3.09 20.48
N ILE A 515 7.92 1.76 20.47
CA ILE A 515 6.98 0.80 19.88
C ILE A 515 5.56 0.88 20.46
N ASP A 516 5.44 1.37 21.70
CA ASP A 516 4.17 1.48 22.42
C ASP A 516 3.54 2.88 22.26
N ARG A 517 4.19 3.80 21.53
CA ARG A 517 3.77 5.20 21.34
C ARG A 517 2.94 5.38 20.07
N GLN A 518 1.87 4.59 19.92
CA GLN A 518 1.11 4.53 18.66
C GLN A 518 0.53 5.89 18.23
N TYR A 519 0.07 6.73 19.16
CA TYR A 519 -0.48 8.05 18.83
C TYR A 519 0.56 8.95 18.18
N GLU A 520 1.76 9.02 18.76
CA GLU A 520 2.87 9.77 18.21
C GLU A 520 3.36 9.16 16.90
N LEU A 521 3.49 7.83 16.82
CA LEU A 521 3.90 7.14 15.60
C LEU A 521 2.92 7.35 14.44
N ILE A 522 1.60 7.38 14.68
CA ILE A 522 0.59 7.65 13.66
C ILE A 522 0.72 9.09 13.13
N ARG A 523 0.93 10.06 14.02
CA ARG A 523 1.15 11.46 13.63
C ARG A 523 2.44 11.62 12.81
N VAL A 524 3.54 10.97 13.24
CA VAL A 524 4.79 10.93 12.47
C VAL A 524 4.55 10.32 11.09
N ALA A 525 3.79 9.23 10.97
CA ALA A 525 3.48 8.63 9.67
C ALA A 525 2.69 9.59 8.77
N ASN A 526 1.69 10.29 9.33
CA ASN A 526 0.90 11.28 8.58
C ASN A 526 1.79 12.44 8.07
N ALA A 527 2.71 12.93 8.90
CA ALA A 527 3.67 13.94 8.47
C ALA A 527 4.60 13.41 7.36
N ALA A 528 5.06 12.16 7.46
CA ALA A 528 5.88 11.53 6.42
C ALA A 528 5.13 11.41 5.08
N ILE A 529 3.84 11.06 5.11
CA ILE A 529 2.97 11.01 3.93
C ILE A 529 2.86 12.39 3.27
N SER A 530 2.61 13.44 4.05
CA SER A 530 2.54 14.81 3.55
C SER A 530 3.86 15.25 2.91
N ILE A 531 5.00 15.03 3.57
CA ILE A 531 6.32 15.41 3.07
C ILE A 531 6.69 14.64 1.80
N HIS A 532 6.51 13.32 1.78
CA HIS A 532 6.84 12.48 0.61
C HIS A 532 5.96 12.80 -0.61
N SER A 533 4.66 13.03 -0.39
CA SER A 533 3.79 13.42 -1.50
C SER A 533 4.11 14.81 -2.05
N SER A 534 4.46 15.77 -1.19
CA SER A 534 4.91 17.11 -1.61
C SER A 534 6.19 17.08 -2.43
N ILE A 535 7.20 16.31 -2.04
CA ILE A 535 8.44 16.22 -2.83
C ILE A 535 8.19 15.58 -4.21
N ALA A 536 7.31 14.57 -4.29
CA ALA A 536 6.92 13.96 -5.57
C ALA A 536 6.20 14.96 -6.50
N VAL A 537 5.30 15.77 -5.95
CA VAL A 537 4.56 16.83 -6.65
C VAL A 537 5.49 17.93 -7.17
N LEU A 538 6.44 18.39 -6.35
CA LEU A 538 7.43 19.39 -6.74
C LEU A 538 8.34 18.85 -7.85
N SER A 539 8.75 17.58 -7.75
CA SER A 539 9.53 16.93 -8.79
C SER A 539 8.79 16.85 -10.11
N ARG A 540 7.54 16.37 -10.11
CA ARG A 540 6.71 16.30 -11.32
C ARG A 540 6.49 17.67 -11.95
N ALA A 541 6.11 18.67 -11.17
CA ALA A 541 5.85 20.01 -11.68
C ALA A 541 7.13 20.63 -12.27
N SER A 542 8.28 20.49 -11.59
CA SER A 542 9.58 20.95 -12.11
C SER A 542 9.94 20.24 -13.42
N TYR A 543 9.67 18.93 -13.52
CA TYR A 543 9.86 18.17 -14.74
C TYR A 543 8.93 18.66 -15.87
N ALA A 544 7.66 18.93 -15.59
CA ALA A 544 6.71 19.46 -16.57
C ALA A 544 7.15 20.83 -17.12
N ILE A 545 7.61 21.73 -16.25
CA ILE A 545 8.13 23.05 -16.63
C ILE A 545 9.39 22.91 -17.49
N LYS A 546 10.37 22.12 -17.04
CA LYS A 546 11.63 21.89 -17.77
C LYS A 546 11.39 21.32 -19.17
N ASN A 547 10.40 20.44 -19.31
CA ASN A 547 10.03 19.82 -20.59
C ASN A 547 9.00 20.63 -21.40
N LYS A 548 8.62 21.83 -20.94
CA LYS A 548 7.62 22.70 -21.60
C LYS A 548 6.30 21.99 -21.89
N SER A 549 5.83 21.17 -20.94
CA SER A 549 4.54 20.50 -21.05
C SER A 549 3.42 21.54 -21.24
N ALA A 550 2.40 21.20 -22.02
CA ALA A 550 1.22 22.06 -22.20
C ALA A 550 0.49 22.35 -20.87
N SER A 551 0.61 21.43 -19.89
CA SER A 551 0.03 21.55 -18.55
C SER A 551 0.94 22.24 -17.54
N ALA A 552 2.14 22.70 -17.92
CA ALA A 552 3.17 23.15 -16.96
C ALA A 552 2.69 24.26 -16.01
N ASP A 553 1.95 25.28 -16.49
CA ASP A 553 1.44 26.34 -15.61
C ASP A 553 0.37 25.83 -14.64
N PHE A 554 -0.50 24.92 -15.09
CA PHE A 554 -1.49 24.28 -14.22
C PHE A 554 -0.80 23.41 -13.16
N GLU A 555 0.17 22.58 -13.58
CA GLU A 555 0.97 21.72 -12.70
C GLU A 555 1.76 22.53 -11.67
N ARG A 556 2.30 23.69 -12.05
CA ARG A 556 2.94 24.64 -11.12
C ARG A 556 1.97 25.12 -10.04
N LYS A 557 0.80 25.64 -10.45
CA LYS A 557 -0.20 26.21 -9.52
C LYS A 557 -0.76 25.16 -8.58
N ILE A 558 -1.14 24.00 -9.10
CA ILE A 558 -1.70 22.92 -8.28
C ILE A 558 -0.66 22.29 -7.37
N ALA A 559 0.62 22.26 -7.78
CA ALA A 559 1.72 21.84 -6.93
C ALA A 559 1.89 22.77 -5.73
N SER A 560 1.96 24.08 -5.93
CA SER A 560 2.06 25.05 -4.83
C SER A 560 0.85 24.93 -3.88
N PHE A 561 -0.37 24.89 -4.42
CA PHE A 561 -1.58 24.72 -3.62
C PHE A 561 -1.54 23.45 -2.75
N TYR A 562 -1.16 22.32 -3.35
CA TYR A 562 -1.05 21.06 -2.63
C TYR A 562 0.03 21.11 -1.54
N VAL A 563 1.22 21.63 -1.87
CA VAL A 563 2.35 21.70 -0.92
C VAL A 563 1.98 22.57 0.28
N ASP A 564 1.34 23.71 0.08
CA ASP A 564 0.93 24.58 1.19
C ASP A 564 -0.02 23.87 2.16
N GLY A 565 -1.04 23.18 1.64
CA GLY A 565 -1.96 22.38 2.44
C GLY A 565 -1.24 21.22 3.17
N ALA A 566 -0.40 20.49 2.45
CA ALA A 566 0.36 19.36 3.00
C ALA A 566 1.34 19.79 4.09
N MET A 567 2.02 20.93 3.95
CA MET A 567 2.98 21.42 4.93
C MET A 567 2.29 21.91 6.21
N ARG A 568 1.10 22.53 6.11
CA ARG A 568 0.26 22.82 7.28
C ARG A 568 -0.14 21.55 8.03
N ASN A 569 -0.55 20.51 7.30
CA ASN A 569 -0.91 19.22 7.89
C ASN A 569 0.29 18.51 8.52
N ALA A 570 1.46 18.51 7.88
CA ALA A 570 2.69 17.97 8.43
C ALA A 570 3.06 18.69 9.74
N ASN A 571 3.06 20.03 9.73
CA ASN A 571 3.37 20.84 10.90
C ASN A 571 2.42 20.54 12.07
N LYS A 572 1.10 20.48 11.82
CA LYS A 572 0.11 20.11 12.85
C LYS A 572 0.45 18.76 13.50
N ASN A 573 0.70 17.73 12.69
CA ASN A 573 1.02 16.40 13.20
C ASN A 573 2.34 16.39 13.99
N LEU A 574 3.37 17.12 13.55
CA LEU A 574 4.68 17.17 14.22
C LEU A 574 4.63 17.93 15.55
N VAL A 575 3.89 19.05 15.61
CA VAL A 575 3.64 19.80 16.84
C VAL A 575 2.90 18.92 17.85
N GLU A 576 1.82 18.28 17.41
CA GLU A 576 1.06 17.37 18.28
C GLU A 576 1.90 16.16 18.71
N ALA A 577 2.73 15.56 17.84
CA ALA A 577 3.60 14.44 18.20
C ALA A 577 4.66 14.83 19.24
N SER A 578 5.09 16.09 19.25
CA SER A 578 6.09 16.62 20.17
C SER A 578 5.52 17.10 21.51
N ASN A 579 4.20 17.36 21.60
CA ASN A 579 3.56 17.87 22.81
C ASN A 579 3.22 16.76 23.82
N GLU A 580 4.19 16.36 24.63
CA GLU A 580 4.03 15.24 25.56
C GLU A 580 2.94 15.44 26.61
N ALA A 581 2.90 16.59 27.30
CA ALA A 581 2.00 16.77 28.44
C ALA A 581 0.54 16.66 28.01
N GLU A 582 0.22 17.30 26.88
CA GLU A 582 -1.09 17.21 26.26
C GLU A 582 -1.39 15.79 25.78
N ASN A 583 -0.42 15.13 25.13
CA ASN A 583 -0.57 13.74 24.68
C ASN A 583 -0.81 12.78 25.84
N ALA A 584 -0.07 12.88 26.93
CA ALA A 584 -0.24 12.02 28.09
C ALA A 584 -1.65 12.15 28.69
N LYS A 585 -2.15 13.39 28.81
CA LYS A 585 -3.51 13.67 29.29
C LYS A 585 -4.57 13.11 28.33
N LEU A 586 -4.41 13.35 27.03
CA LEU A 586 -5.35 12.87 26.01
C LEU A 586 -5.38 11.33 25.99
N VAL A 587 -4.22 10.68 25.98
CA VAL A 587 -4.10 9.21 25.96
C VAL A 587 -4.71 8.59 27.22
N ALA A 588 -4.46 9.15 28.40
CA ALA A 588 -5.08 8.68 29.63
C ALA A 588 -6.61 8.81 29.58
N THR A 589 -7.12 9.91 29.02
CA THR A 589 -8.56 10.14 28.84
C THR A 589 -9.16 9.12 27.87
N ILE A 590 -8.54 8.92 26.71
CA ILE A 590 -8.99 7.95 25.70
C ILE A 590 -8.96 6.53 26.27
N ASP A 591 -7.90 6.12 26.95
CA ASP A 591 -7.78 4.78 27.55
C ASP A 591 -8.86 4.56 28.62
N SER A 592 -9.10 5.55 29.49
CA SER A 592 -10.16 5.49 30.50
C SER A 592 -11.54 5.34 29.88
N LEU A 593 -11.91 6.23 28.94
CA LEU A 593 -13.22 6.21 28.27
C LEU A 593 -13.41 4.92 27.46
N SER A 594 -12.38 4.48 26.74
CA SER A 594 -12.40 3.24 25.96
C SER A 594 -12.63 2.03 26.87
N ARG A 595 -11.95 1.95 28.02
CA ARG A 595 -12.17 0.88 29.00
C ARG A 595 -13.57 0.89 29.59
N GLN A 596 -14.12 2.08 29.87
CA GLN A 596 -15.48 2.19 30.39
C GLN A 596 -16.50 1.69 29.36
N ILE A 597 -16.39 2.14 28.10
CA ILE A 597 -17.27 1.69 27.00
C ILE A 597 -17.14 0.17 26.79
N CYS A 598 -15.91 -0.35 26.71
CA CYS A 598 -15.68 -1.78 26.49
C CYS A 598 -16.15 -2.63 27.68
N GLY A 599 -15.90 -2.17 28.91
CA GLY A 599 -16.31 -2.85 30.14
C GLY A 599 -17.84 -2.89 30.29
N ASN A 600 -18.53 -1.88 29.77
CA ASN A 600 -19.99 -1.83 29.71
C ASN A 600 -20.58 -2.69 28.58
N GLY A 601 -19.75 -3.20 27.65
CA GLY A 601 -20.21 -3.94 26.47
C GLY A 601 -20.97 -3.08 25.44
N GLY A 602 -20.91 -1.75 25.56
CA GLY A 602 -21.69 -0.81 24.75
C GLY A 602 -21.58 0.63 25.26
N LEU A 603 -22.33 1.56 24.66
CA LEU A 603 -22.33 2.95 25.08
C LEU A 603 -22.84 3.07 26.54
N PRO A 604 -22.06 3.67 27.46
CA PRO A 604 -22.48 3.84 28.86
C PRO A 604 -23.42 5.04 29.05
N LEU A 605 -23.78 5.74 27.98
CA LEU A 605 -24.63 6.92 28.03
C LEU A 605 -26.09 6.49 28.16
N GLN A 606 -26.77 7.06 29.16
CA GLN A 606 -28.24 7.07 29.18
C GLN A 606 -28.75 8.10 28.17
N HIS A 607 -29.91 7.83 27.58
CA HIS A 607 -30.58 8.82 26.78
C HIS A 607 -30.96 10.02 27.68
N PRO A 608 -30.85 11.29 27.21
CA PRO A 608 -31.06 12.47 28.07
C PRO A 608 -32.43 12.62 28.75
N ILE A 609 -33.43 11.78 28.42
CA ILE A 609 -34.77 11.77 29.03
C ILE A 609 -35.09 10.48 29.80
N ASP A 610 -34.16 9.53 29.85
CA ASP A 610 -34.31 8.30 30.62
C ASP A 610 -33.83 8.57 32.05
N LEU A 611 -34.66 9.27 32.84
CA LEU A 611 -34.43 9.63 34.25
C LEU A 611 -34.40 8.41 35.17
#